data_AF-H2C2X4-F1
#
_entry.id   AF-H2C2X4-F1
#
_cell.length_a   1.000
_cell.length_b   1.000
_cell.length_c   1.000
_cell.angle_alpha   90.00
_cell.angle_beta   90.00
_cell.angle_gamma   90.00
#
_symmetry.space_group_name_H-M   'P 1'
#
loop_
_entity.id
_entity.type
_entity.pdbx_description
1 polymer ?
#
loop_
_entity_poly.entity_id
_entity_poly.type
_entity_poly.pdbx_seq_one_letter_code
_entity_poly.pdbx_strand_id
1 'polypeptide(L)'
;MKRTVKLEGDFLNEWKYRVLREVEEHQRKFVNEMIEVILSKRLQTTRKKLHERFYNHYKEKYPFLPSRVIEGAYVVAGRIVKSFRERKRKD
;
A
#
# COMPACT_ATOMS: atom_id res chain seq x y z
N MET A 1 -6.97 38.85 29.72
CA MET A 1 -8.11 38.17 29.07
C MET A 1 -7.55 37.30 27.94
N LYS A 2 -7.48 35.97 28.11
CA LYS A 2 -6.99 35.04 27.06
C LYS A 2 -8.12 34.83 26.04
N ARG A 3 -7.93 35.29 24.80
CA ARG A 3 -8.85 34.96 23.70
C ARG A 3 -8.60 33.50 23.30
N THR A 4 -9.48 32.60 23.70
CA THR A 4 -9.53 31.26 23.11
C THR A 4 -10.13 31.41 21.72
N VAL A 5 -9.28 31.56 20.72
CA VAL A 5 -9.72 31.50 19.32
C VAL A 5 -10.17 30.07 19.10
N LYS A 6 -11.48 29.87 18.88
CA LYS A 6 -11.97 28.59 18.36
C LYS A 6 -11.28 28.40 17.01
N LEU A 7 -10.37 27.44 16.93
CA LEU A 7 -9.93 26.88 15.66
C LEU A 7 -11.18 26.25 15.03
N GLU A 8 -11.89 27.02 14.22
CA GLU A 8 -12.81 26.42 13.26
C GLU A 8 -11.96 25.48 12.40
N GLY A 9 -12.18 24.18 12.60
CA GLY A 9 -11.45 23.14 11.90
C GLY A 9 -11.64 23.35 10.42
N ASP A 10 -10.56 23.73 9.75
CA ASP A 10 -10.51 24.02 8.33
C ASP A 10 -11.09 22.82 7.57
N PHE A 11 -12.28 22.96 6.98
CA PHE A 11 -12.97 21.88 6.25
C PHE A 11 -12.08 21.29 5.12
N LEU A 12 -11.11 22.09 4.64
CA LEU A 12 -10.06 21.67 3.71
C LEU A 12 -9.13 20.58 4.28
N ASN A 13 -8.90 20.55 5.60
CA ASN A 13 -8.09 19.51 6.24
C ASN A 13 -8.81 18.17 6.30
N GLU A 14 -10.12 18.14 6.59
CA GLU A 14 -10.86 16.89 6.70
C GLU A 14 -10.86 16.12 5.37
N TRP A 15 -11.11 16.81 4.26
CA TRP A 15 -11.06 16.24 2.91
C TRP A 15 -9.67 15.70 2.56
N LYS A 16 -8.61 16.44 2.89
CA LYS A 16 -7.24 16.00 2.68
C LYS A 16 -6.93 14.70 3.45
N TYR A 17 -7.32 14.63 4.72
CA TYR A 17 -7.14 13.41 5.51
C TYR A 17 -8.01 12.25 5.03
N ARG A 18 -9.20 12.52 4.49
CA ARG A 18 -10.07 11.51 3.88
C ARG A 18 -9.41 10.87 2.66
N VAL A 19 -8.91 11.67 1.72
CA VAL A 19 -8.21 11.17 0.53
C VAL A 19 -6.96 10.39 0.90
N LEU A 20 -6.18 10.85 1.89
CA LEU A 20 -5.00 10.13 2.36
C LEU A 20 -5.37 8.77 2.97
N ARG A 21 -6.44 8.71 3.76
CA ARG A 21 -6.95 7.44 4.32
C ARG A 21 -7.39 6.48 3.23
N GLU A 22 -8.10 6.96 2.22
CA GLU A 22 -8.52 6.12 1.09
C GLU A 22 -7.31 5.53 0.35
N VAL A 23 -6.26 6.33 0.11
CA VAL A 23 -5.02 5.84 -0.51
C VAL A 23 -4.32 4.80 0.37
N GLU A 24 -4.24 5.05 1.68
CA GLU A 24 -3.65 4.12 2.65
C GLU A 24 -4.40 2.79 2.69
N GLU A 25 -5.74 2.82 2.66
CA GLU A 25 -6.58 1.62 2.64
C GLU A 25 -6.33 0.76 1.40
N HIS A 26 -6.24 1.40 0.22
CA HIS A 26 -5.90 0.70 -1.02
C HIS A 26 -4.49 0.11 -0.95
N GLN A 27 -3.51 0.87 -0.44
CA GLN A 27 -2.15 0.37 -0.31
C GLN A 27 -2.09 -0.85 0.63
N ARG A 28 -2.76 -0.80 1.79
CA ARG A 28 -2.84 -1.92 2.74
C ARG A 28 -3.47 -3.15 2.09
N LYS A 29 -4.56 -2.96 1.35
CA LYS A 29 -5.23 -4.03 0.60
C LYS A 29 -4.29 -4.69 -0.41
N PHE A 30 -3.59 -3.90 -1.21
CA PHE A 30 -2.66 -4.41 -2.23
C PHE A 30 -1.51 -5.18 -1.61
N VAL A 31 -0.94 -4.68 -0.51
CA VAL A 31 0.15 -5.36 0.19
C VAL A 31 -0.30 -6.74 0.68
N ASN A 32 -1.48 -6.84 1.32
CA ASN A 32 -1.98 -8.12 1.83
C ASN A 32 -2.26 -9.12 0.70
N GLU A 33 -2.97 -8.70 -0.34
CA GLU A 33 -3.26 -9.54 -1.52
C GLU A 33 -1.96 -10.00 -2.21
N MET A 34 -0.98 -9.11 -2.35
CA MET A 34 0.33 -9.46 -2.92
C MET A 34 1.06 -10.50 -2.06
N ILE A 35 1.11 -10.31 -0.73
CA ILE A 35 1.79 -11.25 0.18
C ILE A 35 1.19 -12.65 0.03
N GLU A 36 -0.14 -12.76 0.04
CA GLU A 36 -0.85 -14.02 -0.09
C GLU A 36 -0.50 -14.71 -1.43
N VAL A 37 -0.56 -13.98 -2.54
CA VAL A 37 -0.24 -14.52 -3.87
C VAL A 37 1.24 -14.89 -3.99
N ILE A 38 2.16 -14.08 -3.44
CA ILE A 38 3.60 -14.35 -3.49
C ILE A 38 3.94 -15.62 -2.70
N LEU A 39 3.34 -15.80 -1.52
CA LEU A 39 3.59 -16.98 -0.68
C LEU A 39 2.97 -18.24 -1.28
N SER A 40 1.71 -18.19 -1.70
CA SER A 40 1.00 -19.32 -2.29
C SER A 40 1.65 -19.82 -3.58
N LYS A 41 2.08 -18.91 -4.46
CA LYS A 41 2.69 -19.24 -5.76
C LYS A 41 4.22 -19.23 -5.75
N ARG A 42 4.84 -19.06 -4.58
CA ARG A 42 6.30 -18.97 -4.39
C ARG A 42 6.99 -17.99 -5.35
N LEU A 43 6.36 -16.83 -5.61
CA LEU A 43 6.85 -15.86 -6.58
C LEU A 43 8.18 -15.24 -6.15
N GLN A 44 8.97 -14.83 -7.15
CA GLN A 44 10.11 -13.93 -6.93
C GLN A 44 9.60 -12.53 -6.56
N THR A 45 10.28 -11.87 -5.63
CA THR A 45 9.91 -10.55 -5.11
C THR A 45 10.68 -9.41 -5.79
N THR A 46 11.24 -9.65 -6.99
CA THR A 46 11.90 -8.59 -7.77
C THR A 46 10.85 -7.61 -8.31
N ARG A 47 11.18 -6.31 -8.34
CA ARG A 47 10.24 -5.27 -8.78
C ARG A 47 9.66 -5.56 -10.17
N LYS A 48 10.49 -6.03 -11.11
CA LYS A 48 10.07 -6.44 -12.47
C LYS A 48 9.00 -7.53 -12.43
N LYS A 49 9.20 -8.61 -11.66
CA LYS A 49 8.24 -9.72 -11.57
C LYS A 49 6.96 -9.33 -10.87
N LEU A 50 7.05 -8.49 -9.83
CA LEU A 50 5.86 -7.96 -9.17
C LEU A 50 5.08 -7.03 -10.10
N HIS A 51 5.76 -6.19 -10.89
CA HIS A 51 5.12 -5.32 -11.87
C HIS A 51 4.40 -6.12 -12.96
N GLU A 52 5.08 -7.08 -13.61
CA GLU A 52 4.48 -7.99 -14.61
C GLU A 52 3.24 -8.71 -14.06
N ARG A 53 3.25 -9.08 -12.77
CA ARG A 53 2.17 -9.85 -12.14
C ARG A 53 0.96 -9.00 -11.76
N PHE A 54 1.21 -7.81 -11.21
CA PHE A 54 0.19 -7.08 -10.45
C PHE A 54 -0.20 -5.73 -11.06
N TYR A 55 0.65 -5.10 -11.86
CA TYR A 55 0.44 -3.72 -12.27
C TYR A 55 -0.87 -3.53 -13.03
N ASN A 56 -1.06 -4.29 -14.12
CA ASN A 56 -2.26 -4.19 -14.95
C ASN A 56 -3.53 -4.51 -14.13
N HIS A 57 -3.50 -5.57 -13.32
CA HIS A 57 -4.63 -5.96 -12.48
C HIS A 57 -5.11 -4.81 -11.57
N TYR A 58 -4.18 -4.16 -10.86
CA TYR A 58 -4.54 -3.06 -9.97
C TYR A 58 -4.84 -1.77 -10.74
N LYS A 59 -4.15 -1.50 -11.85
CA LYS A 59 -4.36 -0.27 -12.62
C LYS A 59 -5.71 -0.30 -13.36
N GLU A 60 -6.13 -1.44 -13.86
CA GLU A 60 -7.45 -1.65 -14.45
C GLU A 60 -8.56 -1.51 -13.41
N LYS A 61 -8.37 -2.10 -12.21
CA LYS A 61 -9.36 -2.07 -11.14
C LYS A 61 -9.46 -0.73 -10.42
N TYR A 62 -8.37 0.03 -10.34
CA TYR A 62 -8.29 1.31 -9.64
C TYR A 62 -7.57 2.36 -10.50
N PRO A 63 -8.17 2.78 -11.63
CA PRO A 63 -7.53 3.68 -12.59
C PRO A 63 -7.22 5.07 -11.99
N PHE A 64 -8.00 5.50 -11.00
CA PHE A 64 -7.82 6.77 -10.29
C PHE A 64 -6.59 6.79 -9.36
N LEU A 65 -6.05 5.63 -8.98
CA LEU A 65 -4.87 5.60 -8.11
C LEU A 65 -3.59 5.93 -8.90
N PRO A 66 -2.70 6.76 -8.32
CA PRO A 66 -1.37 6.95 -8.87
C PRO A 66 -0.61 5.63 -8.92
N SER A 67 0.12 5.37 -10.02
CA SER A 67 0.94 4.17 -10.19
C SER A 67 1.93 3.94 -9.04
N ARG A 68 2.40 5.04 -8.42
CA ARG A 68 3.27 5.00 -7.24
C ARG A 68 2.66 4.29 -6.03
N VAL A 69 1.35 4.29 -5.86
CA VAL A 69 0.68 3.57 -4.76
C VAL A 69 0.86 2.06 -4.94
N ILE A 70 0.64 1.58 -6.17
CA ILE A 70 0.82 0.18 -6.56
C ILE A 70 2.31 -0.21 -6.46
N GLU A 71 3.20 0.64 -6.99
CA GLU A 71 4.64 0.39 -6.94
C GLU A 71 5.21 0.40 -5.52
N GLY A 72 4.70 1.27 -4.66
CA GLY A 72 5.05 1.29 -3.24
C GLY A 72 4.65 -0.01 -2.55
N ALA A 73 3.48 -0.57 -2.90
CA ALA A 73 3.03 -1.85 -2.38
C ALA A 73 3.97 -3.01 -2.76
N TYR A 74 4.61 -2.98 -3.94
CA TYR A 74 5.63 -3.99 -4.32
C TYR A 74 6.78 -4.04 -3.32
N VAL A 75 7.27 -2.86 -2.92
CA VAL A 75 8.42 -2.73 -2.02
C VAL A 75 8.07 -3.26 -0.64
N VAL A 76 6.90 -2.87 -0.12
CA VAL A 76 6.44 -3.30 1.20
C VAL A 76 6.18 -4.81 1.23
N ALA A 77 5.40 -5.33 0.29
CA ALA A 77 5.11 -6.77 0.20
C ALA A 77 6.39 -7.59 0.02
N GLY A 78 7.30 -7.16 -0.85
CA GLY A 78 8.58 -7.83 -1.07
C GLY A 78 9.45 -7.89 0.20
N ARG A 79 9.49 -6.80 0.99
CA ARG A 79 10.21 -6.76 2.28
C ARG A 79 9.61 -7.71 3.30
N ILE A 80 8.28 -7.71 3.46
CA ILE A 80 7.57 -8.58 4.41
C ILE A 80 7.82 -10.05 4.06
N VAL A 81 7.65 -10.43 2.79
CA VAL A 81 7.88 -11.81 2.34
C VAL A 81 9.33 -12.24 2.53
N LYS A 82 10.29 -11.35 2.22
CA LYS A 82 11.71 -11.66 2.42
C LYS A 82 12.01 -11.96 3.90
N SER A 83 11.56 -11.09 4.80
CA SER A 83 11.72 -11.27 6.24
C SER A 83 11.03 -12.55 6.75
N PHE A 84 9.84 -12.85 6.25
CA PHE A 84 9.13 -14.10 6.56
C PHE A 84 9.91 -15.35 6.14
N ARG A 85 10.43 -15.37 4.90
CA ARG A 85 11.24 -16.48 4.38
C ARG A 85 12.55 -16.66 5.17
N GLU A 86 13.18 -15.57 5.60
CA GLU A 86 14.39 -15.61 6.42
C GLU A 86 14.12 -16.21 7.80
N ARG A 87 13.01 -15.83 8.45
CA ARG A 87 12.60 -16.41 9.75
C ARG A 87 12.29 -17.90 9.63
N LYS A 88 11.49 -18.29 8.63
CA LYS A 88 11.13 -19.69 8.39
C LYS A 88 12.35 -20.61 8.11
N ARG A 89 13.50 -20.07 7.70
CA ARG A 89 14.73 -20.85 7.51
C ARG A 89 15.53 -21.06 8.80
N LYS A 90 15.24 -20.28 9.84
CA LYS A 90 15.90 -20.36 11.15
C LYS A 90 15.17 -21.31 12.10
N ASP A 91 13.87 -21.50 11.89
CA ASP A 91 13.02 -22.50 12.55
C ASP A 91 13.25 -23.89 11.92
#